data_AF-A0A4P8L7G6-F1
#
_entry.id   AF-A0A4P8L7G6-F1
#
_cell.length_a   1.000
_cell.length_b   1.000
_cell.length_c   1.000
_cell.angle_alpha   90.00
_cell.angle_beta   90.00
_cell.angle_gamma   90.00
#
_symmetry.space_group_name_H-M   'P 1'
#
loop_
_entity.id
_entity.type
_entity.pdbx_description
1 polymer ?
#
loop_
_entity_poly.entity_id
_entity_poly.type
_entity_poly.pdbx_seq_one_letter_code
_entity_poly.pdbx_strand_id
1 'polypeptide(L)'
;MGDVIDLDERKRQLAARKAFRSWVLRFGEAFDFWTRLRDLSDRSLYELIQGGETSGAVIQGFVMAVLGMGERDLDFQRLEPAEKIDVIDITLFLVDQLRFECMRRLGWVETYPADGIPLMDMVEQFAVRFQVVKNETPPLAETHPAYADFQSTFQGDRASFVRRLIPEAIQAFRERLRRDPGK
;
A
#
# COMPACT_ATOMS: atom_id res chain seq x y z
N MET A 1 -10.36 -24.31 23.36
CA MET A 1 -10.60 -23.30 22.30
C MET A 1 -9.64 -22.11 22.38
N GLY A 2 -9.01 -21.83 23.55
CA GLY A 2 -7.96 -20.81 23.68
C GLY A 2 -6.61 -21.18 23.05
N ASP A 3 -6.19 -22.44 23.12
CA ASP A 3 -4.87 -22.86 22.59
C ASP A 3 -4.76 -22.79 21.06
N VAL A 4 -5.87 -22.96 20.34
CA VAL A 4 -5.90 -22.89 18.86
C VAL A 4 -5.80 -21.44 18.39
N ILE A 5 -6.42 -20.51 19.11
CA ILE A 5 -6.38 -19.07 18.80
C ILE A 5 -4.95 -18.52 18.99
N ASP A 6 -4.25 -18.95 20.05
CA ASP A 6 -2.86 -18.54 20.31
C ASP A 6 -1.88 -19.10 19.24
N LEU A 7 -2.11 -20.32 18.73
CA LEU A 7 -1.26 -20.92 17.70
C LEU A 7 -1.37 -20.21 16.34
N ASP A 8 -2.60 -19.89 15.90
CA ASP A 8 -2.81 -19.19 14.64
C ASP A 8 -2.28 -17.75 14.69
N GLU A 9 -2.45 -17.07 15.83
CA GLU A 9 -1.92 -15.73 16.06
C GLU A 9 -0.38 -15.72 16.05
N ARG A 10 0.27 -16.66 16.74
CA ARG A 10 1.73 -16.81 16.71
C ARG A 10 2.25 -17.11 15.30
N LYS A 11 1.54 -17.94 14.54
CA LYS A 11 1.91 -18.26 13.15
C LYS A 11 1.84 -17.00 12.28
N ARG A 12 0.77 -16.21 12.40
CA ARG A 12 0.63 -14.93 11.71
C ARG A 12 1.70 -13.92 12.12
N GLN A 13 2.02 -13.82 13.40
CA GLN A 13 3.11 -12.97 13.90
C GLN A 13 4.47 -13.37 13.31
N LEU A 14 4.76 -14.68 13.21
CA LEU A 14 6.00 -15.16 12.59
C LEU A 14 6.06 -14.85 11.09
N ALA A 15 4.94 -15.03 10.38
CA ALA A 15 4.82 -14.66 8.97
C ALA A 15 5.04 -13.15 8.77
N ALA A 16 4.44 -12.31 9.62
CA ALA A 16 4.61 -10.86 9.60
C ALA A 16 6.06 -10.44 9.83
N ARG A 17 6.73 -11.03 10.82
CA ARG A 17 8.15 -10.74 11.10
C ARG A 17 9.03 -11.07 9.90
N LYS A 18 8.70 -12.12 9.14
CA LYS A 18 9.40 -12.46 7.90
C LYS A 18 9.08 -11.44 6.80
N ALA A 19 7.80 -11.16 6.56
CA ALA A 19 7.36 -10.24 5.51
C ALA A 19 7.88 -8.81 5.68
N PHE A 20 7.86 -8.29 6.91
CA PHE A 20 8.33 -6.95 7.22
C PHE A 20 9.83 -6.86 7.50
N ARG A 21 10.60 -7.94 7.40
CA ARG A 21 12.02 -7.94 7.77
C ARG A 21 12.82 -6.86 7.03
N SER A 22 12.62 -6.75 5.72
CA SER A 22 13.28 -5.73 4.89
C SER A 22 12.82 -4.31 5.24
N TRP A 23 11.55 -4.14 5.62
CA TRP A 23 10.98 -2.86 6.03
C TRP A 23 11.51 -2.40 7.39
N VAL A 24 11.59 -3.29 8.38
CA VAL A 24 12.20 -2.99 9.69
C VAL A 24 13.64 -2.52 9.53
N LEU A 25 14.44 -3.21 8.70
CA LEU A 25 15.83 -2.84 8.44
C LEU A 25 15.96 -1.51 7.70
N ARG A 26 15.03 -1.22 6.79
CA ARG A 26 15.06 -0.02 5.96
C ARG A 26 14.58 1.22 6.71
N PHE A 27 13.46 1.09 7.42
CA PHE A 27 12.74 2.20 8.02
C PHE A 27 13.06 2.41 9.50
N GLY A 28 13.58 1.38 10.18
CA GLY A 28 13.81 1.42 11.63
C GLY A 28 12.52 1.45 12.45
N GLU A 29 11.40 1.06 11.85
CA GLU A 29 10.07 0.98 12.47
C GLU A 29 9.69 -0.47 12.77
N ALA A 30 8.88 -0.67 13.81
CA ALA A 30 8.34 -1.97 14.14
C ALA A 30 7.03 -2.20 13.37
N PHE A 31 6.91 -3.39 12.77
CA PHE A 31 5.71 -3.81 12.04
C PHE A 31 5.29 -5.21 12.49
N ASP A 32 4.00 -5.47 12.45
CA ASP A 32 3.34 -6.71 12.83
C ASP A 32 2.16 -7.04 11.91
N PHE A 33 1.44 -8.14 12.18
CA PHE A 33 0.33 -8.55 11.33
C PHE A 33 -0.91 -7.64 11.44
N TRP A 34 -0.95 -6.73 12.42
CA TRP A 34 -2.02 -5.73 12.56
C TRP A 34 -1.70 -4.40 11.86
N THR A 35 -0.46 -4.21 11.42
CA THR A 35 0.02 -2.98 10.80
C THR A 35 -0.80 -2.62 9.56
N ARG A 36 -1.42 -1.43 9.61
CA ARG A 36 -2.21 -0.82 8.54
C ARG A 36 -1.43 0.30 7.87
N LEU A 37 -1.94 0.78 6.73
CA LEU A 37 -1.37 1.94 6.03
C LEU A 37 -1.30 3.20 6.90
N ARG A 38 -2.30 3.42 7.75
CA ARG A 38 -2.35 4.57 8.68
C ARG A 38 -1.29 4.50 9.80
N ASP A 39 -0.75 3.32 10.06
CA ASP A 39 0.23 3.10 11.13
C ASP A 39 1.67 3.38 10.67
N LEU A 40 1.90 3.49 9.35
CA LEU A 40 3.19 3.89 8.79
C LEU A 40 3.52 5.33 9.16
N SER A 41 4.77 5.64 9.52
CA SER A 41 5.18 7.05 9.65
C SER A 41 5.06 7.79 8.30
N ASP A 42 4.95 9.12 8.34
CA ASP A 42 4.97 9.90 7.10
C ASP A 42 6.28 9.66 6.32
N ARG A 43 7.41 9.47 7.01
CA ARG A 43 8.69 9.17 6.38
C ARG A 43 8.66 7.83 5.63
N SER A 44 8.24 6.75 6.28
CA SER A 44 8.16 5.42 5.67
C SER A 44 7.19 5.39 4.50
N LEU A 45 6.01 6.02 4.67
CA LEU A 45 5.04 6.17 3.59
C LEU A 45 5.65 6.91 2.41
N TYR A 46 6.34 8.03 2.67
CA TYR A 46 6.98 8.82 1.61
C TYR A 46 8.04 8.02 0.86
N GLU A 47 8.91 7.29 1.57
CA GLU A 47 9.92 6.43 0.96
C GLU A 47 9.31 5.32 0.08
N LEU A 48 8.15 4.77 0.45
CA LEU A 48 7.44 3.74 -0.32
C LEU A 48 6.76 4.30 -1.58
N ILE A 49 6.32 5.57 -1.60
CA ILE A 49 5.53 6.14 -2.71
C ILE A 49 6.35 6.95 -3.73
N GLN A 50 7.63 7.27 -3.47
CA GLN A 50 8.44 8.15 -4.35
C GLN A 50 8.58 7.64 -5.79
N GLY A 51 8.25 6.37 -6.06
CA GLY A 51 8.52 5.73 -7.34
C GLY A 51 10.00 5.37 -7.48
N GLY A 52 10.32 4.67 -8.57
CA GLY A 52 11.66 4.14 -8.83
C GLY A 52 11.81 2.66 -8.48
N GLU A 53 12.84 2.04 -9.06
CA GLU A 53 13.10 0.60 -8.96
C GLU A 53 13.23 0.13 -7.51
N THR A 54 13.81 0.96 -6.64
CA THR A 54 14.02 0.61 -5.23
C THR A 54 12.71 0.55 -4.41
N SER A 55 11.79 1.50 -4.58
CA SER A 55 10.53 1.50 -3.82
C SER A 55 9.60 0.39 -4.30
N GLY A 56 9.53 0.17 -5.62
CA GLY A 56 8.82 -0.95 -6.23
C GLY A 56 9.34 -2.30 -5.74
N ALA A 57 10.66 -2.51 -5.73
CA ALA A 57 11.27 -3.76 -5.25
C ALA A 57 10.99 -4.04 -3.76
N VAL A 58 10.93 -3.01 -2.91
CA VAL A 58 10.61 -3.15 -1.48
C VAL A 58 9.16 -3.61 -1.27
N ILE A 59 8.22 -3.09 -2.06
CA ILE A 59 6.80 -3.48 -1.99
C ILE A 59 6.62 -4.88 -2.59
N GLN A 60 7.25 -5.16 -3.73
CA GLN A 60 7.20 -6.48 -4.36
C GLN A 60 7.79 -7.57 -3.45
N GLY A 61 8.94 -7.30 -2.83
CA GLY A 61 9.56 -8.21 -1.87
C GLY A 61 8.64 -8.50 -0.68
N PHE A 62 7.91 -7.49 -0.19
CA PHE A 62 6.88 -7.67 0.84
C PHE A 62 5.74 -8.60 0.36
N VAL A 63 5.17 -8.33 -0.82
CA VAL A 63 4.10 -9.16 -1.41
C VAL A 63 4.55 -10.62 -1.53
N MET A 64 5.72 -10.85 -2.12
CA MET A 64 6.26 -12.20 -2.28
C MET A 64 6.50 -12.90 -0.93
N ALA A 65 6.98 -12.15 0.08
CA ALA A 65 7.25 -12.72 1.38
C ALA A 65 5.95 -13.17 2.09
N VAL A 66 4.87 -12.39 1.95
CA VAL A 66 3.54 -12.75 2.44
C VAL A 66 3.00 -13.98 1.71
N LEU A 67 3.17 -14.07 0.39
CA LEU A 67 2.76 -15.21 -0.42
C LEU A 67 3.65 -16.46 -0.23
N GLY A 68 4.73 -16.37 0.54
CA GLY A 68 5.66 -17.47 0.76
C GLY A 68 6.59 -17.78 -0.42
N MET A 69 6.69 -16.86 -1.39
CA MET A 69 7.41 -16.99 -2.66
C MET A 69 8.88 -16.53 -2.62
N GLY A 70 9.36 -16.06 -1.47
CA GLY A 70 10.69 -15.45 -1.32
C GLY A 70 10.58 -13.95 -1.08
N GLU A 71 11.70 -13.24 -1.10
CA GLU A 71 11.74 -11.79 -0.79
C GLU A 71 12.69 -11.00 -1.71
N ARG A 72 13.46 -11.69 -2.57
CA ARG A 72 14.50 -11.09 -3.40
C ARG A 72 14.11 -11.11 -4.87
N ASP A 73 14.70 -10.21 -5.66
CA ASP A 73 14.51 -10.19 -7.11
C ASP A 73 14.87 -11.52 -7.77
N LEU A 74 15.94 -12.19 -7.33
CA LEU A 74 16.29 -13.53 -7.83
C LEU A 74 15.20 -14.58 -7.59
N ASP A 75 14.43 -14.45 -6.51
CA ASP A 75 13.29 -15.32 -6.26
C ASP A 75 12.17 -15.00 -7.26
N PHE A 76 11.94 -13.72 -7.55
CA PHE A 76 10.92 -13.28 -8.51
C PHE A 76 11.21 -13.80 -9.91
N GLN A 77 12.47 -13.72 -10.35
CA GLN A 77 12.86 -14.18 -11.69
C GLN A 77 12.58 -15.68 -11.91
N ARG A 78 12.56 -16.48 -10.83
CA ARG A 78 12.30 -17.93 -10.84
C ARG A 78 10.83 -18.31 -10.81
N LEU A 79 9.93 -17.36 -10.55
CA LEU A 79 8.50 -17.60 -10.55
C LEU A 79 8.00 -17.95 -11.95
N GLU A 80 6.98 -18.80 -11.99
CA GLU A 80 6.24 -19.09 -13.22
C GLU A 80 5.53 -17.82 -13.72
N PRO A 81 5.24 -17.70 -15.03
CA PRO A 81 4.64 -16.49 -15.59
C PRO A 81 3.32 -16.07 -14.91
N ALA A 82 2.49 -17.03 -14.49
CA ALA A 82 1.24 -16.75 -13.77
C ALA A 82 1.50 -16.14 -12.39
N GLU A 83 2.44 -16.71 -11.62
CA GLU A 83 2.82 -16.20 -10.30
C GLU A 83 3.42 -14.78 -10.39
N LYS A 84 4.19 -14.50 -11.45
CA LYS A 84 4.70 -13.14 -11.72
C LYS A 84 3.57 -12.14 -11.94
N ILE A 85 2.55 -12.51 -12.70
CA ILE A 85 1.38 -11.66 -12.95
C ILE A 85 0.66 -11.36 -11.63
N ASP A 86 0.43 -12.39 -10.80
CA ASP A 86 -0.23 -12.22 -9.50
C ASP A 86 0.56 -11.28 -8.57
N VAL A 87 1.87 -11.48 -8.46
CA VAL A 87 2.74 -10.62 -7.67
C VAL A 87 2.72 -9.17 -8.18
N ILE A 88 2.78 -8.96 -9.50
CA ILE A 88 2.73 -7.63 -10.11
C ILE A 88 1.38 -6.96 -9.82
N ASP A 89 0.27 -7.66 -10.01
CA ASP A 89 -1.08 -7.14 -9.78
C ASP A 89 -1.27 -6.68 -8.33
N ILE A 90 -0.84 -7.50 -7.36
CA ILE A 90 -0.91 -7.18 -5.93
C ILE A 90 0.03 -6.00 -5.62
N THR A 91 1.23 -5.97 -6.18
CA THR A 91 2.20 -4.89 -5.97
C THR A 91 1.63 -3.56 -6.48
N LEU A 92 1.06 -3.52 -7.68
CA LEU A 92 0.43 -2.33 -8.25
C LEU A 92 -0.75 -1.86 -7.38
N PHE A 93 -1.57 -2.80 -6.91
CA PHE A 93 -2.66 -2.49 -5.98
C PHE A 93 -2.15 -1.85 -4.68
N LEU A 94 -1.16 -2.45 -4.02
CA LEU A 94 -0.59 -1.89 -2.77
C LEU A 94 0.05 -0.53 -2.98
N VAL A 95 0.75 -0.33 -4.09
CA VAL A 95 1.33 0.97 -4.46
C VAL A 95 0.24 2.04 -4.54
N ASP A 96 -0.90 1.73 -5.17
CA ASP A 96 -2.03 2.65 -5.24
C ASP A 96 -2.62 2.92 -3.85
N GLN A 97 -2.77 1.90 -2.99
CA GLN A 97 -3.28 2.13 -1.63
C GLN A 97 -2.35 3.01 -0.79
N LEU A 98 -1.03 2.84 -0.89
CA LEU A 98 -0.04 3.72 -0.25
C LEU A 98 -0.16 5.16 -0.75
N ARG A 99 -0.36 5.36 -2.06
CA ARG A 99 -0.54 6.68 -2.64
C ARG A 99 -1.86 7.32 -2.20
N PHE A 100 -2.93 6.56 -2.08
CA PHE A 100 -4.20 7.04 -1.54
C PHE A 100 -4.10 7.40 -0.06
N GLU A 101 -3.34 6.66 0.74
CA GLU A 101 -3.07 7.04 2.12
C GLU A 101 -2.30 8.38 2.20
N CYS A 102 -1.33 8.60 1.31
CA CYS A 102 -0.63 9.89 1.19
C CYS A 102 -1.61 11.03 0.87
N MET A 103 -2.46 10.85 -0.15
CA MET A 103 -3.50 11.83 -0.52
C MET A 103 -4.47 12.07 0.64
N ARG A 104 -4.86 11.04 1.37
CA ARG A 104 -5.76 11.15 2.53
C ARG A 104 -5.11 11.96 3.64
N ARG A 105 -3.84 11.72 3.94
CA ARG A 105 -3.09 12.49 4.95
C ARG A 105 -2.98 13.96 4.57
N LEU A 106 -2.97 14.30 3.28
CA LEU A 106 -3.03 15.67 2.78
C LEU A 106 -4.45 16.28 2.80
N GLY A 107 -5.48 15.49 3.08
CA GLY A 107 -6.88 15.90 3.00
C GLY A 107 -7.40 16.01 1.57
N TRP A 108 -6.78 15.33 0.61
CA TRP A 108 -7.15 15.40 -0.81
C TRP A 108 -8.22 14.38 -1.19
N VAL A 109 -8.27 13.27 -0.48
CA VAL A 109 -9.27 12.21 -0.65
C VAL A 109 -9.84 11.85 0.71
N GLU A 110 -11.05 11.29 0.71
CA GLU A 110 -11.70 10.82 1.93
C GLU A 110 -11.22 9.41 2.31
N THR A 111 -12.14 8.51 2.65
CA THR A 111 -11.87 7.10 2.94
C THR A 111 -11.66 6.31 1.65
N TYR A 112 -10.86 5.24 1.71
CA TYR A 112 -10.63 4.30 0.62
C TYR A 112 -10.98 2.85 1.05
N PRO A 113 -11.26 1.93 0.12
CA PRO A 113 -11.74 0.57 0.43
C PRO A 113 -10.84 -0.26 1.34
N ALA A 114 -9.55 0.07 1.38
CA ALA A 114 -8.54 -0.62 2.18
C ALA A 114 -8.27 0.04 3.55
N ASP A 115 -9.04 1.07 3.91
CA ASP A 115 -8.85 1.77 5.18
C ASP A 115 -9.12 0.85 6.38
N GLY A 116 -8.20 0.86 7.34
CA GLY A 116 -8.26 0.01 8.54
C GLY A 116 -7.91 -1.48 8.32
N ILE A 117 -7.59 -1.89 7.09
CA ILE A 117 -7.19 -3.27 6.79
C ILE A 117 -5.68 -3.43 6.98
N PRO A 118 -5.20 -4.48 7.67
CA PRO A 118 -3.77 -4.77 7.76
C PRO A 118 -3.15 -5.01 6.38
N LEU A 119 -1.90 -4.56 6.20
CA LEU A 119 -1.17 -4.70 4.93
C LEU A 119 -1.03 -6.16 4.48
N MET A 120 -0.83 -7.09 5.41
CA MET A 120 -0.77 -8.51 5.08
C MET A 120 -2.11 -9.05 4.59
N ASP A 121 -3.22 -8.67 5.24
CA ASP A 121 -4.56 -9.10 4.84
C ASP A 121 -4.92 -8.58 3.43
N MET A 122 -4.41 -7.39 3.04
CA MET A 122 -4.55 -6.89 1.67
C MET A 122 -3.94 -7.81 0.61
N VAL A 123 -2.80 -8.44 0.94
CA VAL A 123 -2.12 -9.40 0.06
C VAL A 123 -2.80 -10.76 0.10
N GLU A 124 -3.02 -11.30 1.29
CA GLU A 124 -3.61 -12.63 1.50
C GLU A 124 -5.03 -12.74 0.92
N GLN A 125 -5.82 -11.67 1.01
CA GLN A 125 -7.20 -11.63 0.54
C GLN A 125 -7.33 -11.01 -0.86
N PHE A 126 -6.23 -10.75 -1.57
CA PHE A 126 -6.28 -10.04 -2.85
C PHE A 126 -7.20 -10.71 -3.87
N ALA A 127 -6.97 -11.99 -4.16
CA ALA A 127 -7.74 -12.72 -5.18
C ALA A 127 -9.24 -12.80 -4.85
N VAL A 128 -9.60 -12.90 -3.57
CA VAL A 128 -10.99 -13.11 -3.12
C VAL A 128 -11.75 -11.82 -2.86
N ARG A 129 -11.06 -10.73 -2.49
CA ARG A 129 -11.68 -9.48 -2.03
C ARG A 129 -11.30 -8.27 -2.84
N PHE A 130 -10.01 -8.12 -3.19
CA PHE A 130 -9.50 -6.86 -3.74
C PHE A 130 -9.33 -6.89 -5.26
N GLN A 131 -9.23 -8.06 -5.89
CA GLN A 131 -9.03 -8.17 -7.34
C GLN A 131 -10.15 -7.49 -8.14
N VAL A 132 -11.40 -7.61 -7.67
CA VAL A 132 -12.58 -7.00 -8.30
C VAL A 132 -12.64 -5.48 -8.13
N VAL A 133 -12.03 -4.95 -7.06
CA VAL A 133 -12.03 -3.50 -6.73
C VAL A 133 -10.65 -2.86 -6.89
N LYS A 134 -9.66 -3.56 -7.46
CA LYS A 134 -8.25 -3.10 -7.53
C LYS A 134 -8.07 -1.77 -8.28
N ASN A 135 -9.01 -1.46 -9.17
CA ASN A 135 -9.01 -0.23 -9.98
C ASN A 135 -9.82 0.91 -9.35
N GLU A 136 -10.61 0.64 -8.30
CA GLU A 136 -11.36 1.66 -7.59
C GLU A 136 -10.42 2.66 -6.91
N THR A 137 -10.86 3.92 -6.87
CA THR A 137 -10.12 5.01 -6.25
C THR A 137 -11.02 5.70 -5.23
N PRO A 138 -10.47 6.24 -4.14
CA PRO A 138 -11.27 7.05 -3.23
C PRO A 138 -11.83 8.29 -3.95
N PRO A 139 -12.96 8.83 -3.49
CA PRO A 139 -13.46 10.11 -3.98
C PRO A 139 -12.51 11.24 -3.58
N LEU A 140 -12.43 12.26 -4.42
CA LEU A 140 -11.73 13.50 -4.10
C LEU A 140 -12.52 14.25 -3.02
N ALA A 141 -11.81 14.82 -2.04
CA ALA A 141 -12.44 15.62 -0.98
C ALA A 141 -13.06 16.90 -1.57
N GLU A 142 -14.19 17.34 -1.02
CA GLU A 142 -14.90 18.54 -1.49
C GLU A 142 -14.08 19.82 -1.35
N THR A 143 -13.14 19.82 -0.40
CA THR A 143 -12.21 20.93 -0.14
C THR A 143 -11.08 21.02 -1.16
N HIS A 144 -10.90 20.02 -2.03
CA HIS A 144 -9.84 20.02 -3.02
C HIS A 144 -10.17 20.96 -4.20
N PRO A 145 -9.24 21.82 -4.67
CA PRO A 145 -9.52 22.79 -5.74
C PRO A 145 -10.09 22.17 -7.03
N ALA A 146 -9.65 20.95 -7.36
CA ALA A 146 -10.11 20.20 -8.53
C ALA A 146 -11.45 19.44 -8.34
N TYR A 147 -12.16 19.61 -7.23
CA TYR A 147 -13.38 18.85 -6.93
C TYR A 147 -14.51 19.09 -7.94
N ALA A 148 -14.70 20.33 -8.40
CA ALA A 148 -15.69 20.66 -9.42
C ALA A 148 -15.43 19.94 -10.75
N ASP A 149 -14.15 19.88 -11.18
CA ASP A 149 -13.73 19.16 -12.38
C ASP A 149 -13.89 17.64 -12.21
N PHE A 150 -13.57 17.12 -11.03
CA PHE A 150 -13.77 15.71 -10.68
C PHE A 150 -15.25 15.31 -10.74
N GLN A 151 -16.16 16.14 -10.21
CA GLN A 151 -17.60 15.87 -10.27
C GLN A 151 -18.12 15.87 -11.71
N SER A 152 -17.60 16.77 -12.55
CA SER A 152 -17.96 16.88 -13.97
C SER A 152 -17.35 15.77 -14.85
N THR A 153 -16.42 14.98 -14.31
CA THR A 153 -15.77 13.87 -15.01
C THR A 153 -16.71 12.66 -15.10
N PHE A 154 -16.77 12.04 -16.28
CA PHE A 154 -17.54 10.80 -16.51
C PHE A 154 -17.13 9.72 -15.50
N GLN A 155 -18.09 8.98 -14.97
CA GLN A 155 -17.85 8.05 -13.85
C GLN A 155 -16.74 7.04 -14.14
N GLY A 156 -16.66 6.54 -15.38
CA GLY A 156 -15.60 5.61 -15.81
C GLY A 156 -14.18 6.19 -15.80
N ASP A 157 -14.06 7.53 -15.87
CA ASP A 157 -12.78 8.23 -15.95
C ASP A 157 -12.31 8.82 -14.61
N ARG A 158 -13.17 8.79 -13.59
CA ARG A 158 -12.86 9.33 -12.25
C ARG A 158 -11.64 8.67 -11.61
N ALA A 159 -11.46 7.37 -11.83
CA ALA A 159 -10.29 6.63 -11.36
C ALA A 159 -8.98 7.16 -11.96
N SER A 160 -8.98 7.42 -13.26
CA SER A 160 -7.86 8.06 -13.97
C SER A 160 -7.67 9.50 -13.51
N PHE A 161 -8.74 10.22 -13.21
CA PHE A 161 -8.67 11.59 -12.67
C PHE A 161 -7.89 11.61 -11.36
N VAL A 162 -8.25 10.79 -10.38
CA VAL A 162 -7.58 10.72 -9.07
C VAL A 162 -6.11 10.33 -9.24
N ARG A 163 -5.81 9.33 -10.07
CA ARG A 163 -4.43 8.88 -10.30
C ARG A 163 -3.53 9.95 -10.93
N ARG A 164 -4.07 10.86 -11.74
CA ARG A 164 -3.31 11.99 -12.30
C ARG A 164 -2.85 12.99 -11.25
N LEU A 165 -3.50 13.05 -10.09
CA LEU A 165 -3.12 13.94 -8.99
C LEU A 165 -1.98 13.38 -8.13
N ILE A 166 -1.66 12.08 -8.26
CA ILE A 166 -0.65 11.41 -7.43
C ILE A 166 0.74 12.08 -7.48
N PRO A 167 1.28 12.49 -8.65
CA PRO A 167 2.57 13.17 -8.70
C PRO A 167 2.59 14.47 -7.87
N GLU A 168 1.51 15.25 -7.94
CA GLU A 168 1.35 16.49 -7.18
C GLU A 168 1.20 16.21 -5.68
N ALA A 169 0.43 15.18 -5.33
CA ALA A 169 0.27 14.73 -3.94
C ALA A 169 1.61 14.33 -3.33
N ILE A 170 2.43 13.54 -4.04
CA ILE A 170 3.77 13.14 -3.56
C ILE A 170 4.66 14.37 -3.32
N GLN A 171 4.59 15.37 -4.21
CA GLN A 171 5.34 16.63 -4.03
C GLN A 171 4.85 17.40 -2.79
N ALA A 172 3.54 17.61 -2.65
CA ALA A 172 2.96 18.30 -1.50
C ALA A 172 3.30 17.58 -0.18
N PHE A 173 3.28 16.25 -0.17
CA PHE A 173 3.65 15.44 0.97
C PHE A 173 5.12 15.61 1.37
N ARG A 174 6.03 15.64 0.38
CA ARG A 174 7.45 15.94 0.60
C ARG A 174 7.65 17.32 1.23
N GLU A 175 6.95 18.32 0.73
CA GLU A 175 7.05 19.69 1.24
C GLU A 175 6.55 19.78 2.68
N ARG A 176 5.47 19.07 3.01
CA ARG A 176 4.97 18.96 4.39
C ARG A 176 6.00 18.31 5.33
N LEU A 177 6.59 17.19 4.93
CA LEU A 177 7.63 16.50 5.70
C LEU A 177 8.85 17.39 5.98
N ARG A 178 9.21 18.27 5.04
CA ARG A 178 10.30 19.24 5.23
C ARG A 178 9.95 20.33 6.25
N ARG A 179 8.67 20.68 6.39
CA ARG A 179 8.18 21.68 7.35
C ARG A 179 8.00 21.07 8.75
N ASP A 180 7.49 19.84 8.83
CA ASP A 180 7.20 19.13 10.07
C ASP A 180 7.84 17.73 10.09
N PRO A 181 9.16 17.62 10.38
CA PRO A 181 9.88 16.35 10.34
C PRO A 181 9.53 15.36 11.47
N GLY A 182 8.60 15.72 12.38
CA GLY A 182 8.30 14.99 13.62
C GLY A 182 6.96 14.25 13.67
N LYS A 183 6.29 14.06 12.53
CA LYS A 183 5.07 13.23 12.41
C LYS A 183 5.31 12.01 11.53
#